data_AF-E9I7E9-F1
#
_entry.id   AF-E9I7E9-F1
#
_cell.length_a   1.000
_cell.length_b   1.000
_cell.length_c   1.000
_cell.angle_alpha   90.00
_cell.angle_beta   90.00
_cell.angle_gamma   90.00
#
_symmetry.space_group_name_H-M   'P 1'
#
loop_
_entity.id
_entity.type
_entity.pdbx_description
1 polymer ?
#
loop_
_entity_poly.entity_id
_entity_poly.type
_entity_poly.pdbx_seq_one_letter_code
_entity_poly.pdbx_strand_id
1 'polypeptide(L)'
;MLVANQNDLNALLSNANSSEVVTQLLGAGLSGSFDMLTSSDVHISQTQANALVNAGLHFAADDNITFDVNADGTHLRTSLKDLQKLGVDAITLSAQDGGPAIHSLLVGLGDGAALTSGALPMFGDVNHDGKLSDAEYAALDVTLNITGQDQLLQLSGREAALAASGIDHIQMLVANQNDLNALFSSTNSAAVVEQLLGAGLSGSFDMLTNSDVHISQTAANALVDAGLHFAMDDNITFDVNADGTHLSTSLKDLQKLGVDFVHATDSNIQSISLNYGEGAALDLSGNIPHFDSALDVTLHVQNVDDLHALTEMQAQMAAIGIDHLGLLVTQDMQVFSLIENGVNLITGTE
;
A
#
# COMPACT_ATOMS: atom_id res chain seq x y z
N MET A 1 15.70 -8.05 34.07
CA MET A 1 15.01 -8.02 35.38
C MET A 1 14.06 -9.19 35.38
N LEU A 2 14.18 -10.07 36.37
CA LEU A 2 13.33 -11.25 36.46
C LEU A 2 11.93 -10.84 36.91
N VAL A 3 10.91 -11.26 36.17
CA VAL A 3 9.49 -11.03 36.46
C VAL A 3 8.80 -12.39 36.52
N ALA A 4 8.10 -12.68 37.62
CA ALA A 4 7.70 -14.07 37.87
C ALA A 4 6.48 -14.52 37.05
N ASN A 5 5.57 -13.62 36.70
CA ASN A 5 4.36 -13.92 35.93
C ASN A 5 3.67 -12.64 35.40
N GLN A 6 2.59 -12.80 34.63
CA GLN A 6 1.77 -11.72 34.07
C GLN A 6 1.27 -10.70 35.11
N ASN A 7 0.88 -11.14 36.31
CA ASN A 7 0.37 -10.20 37.33
C ASN A 7 1.47 -9.31 37.86
N ASP A 8 2.68 -9.85 38.03
CA ASP A 8 3.85 -9.07 38.44
C ASP A 8 4.26 -8.07 37.36
N LEU A 9 4.21 -8.47 36.09
CA LEU A 9 4.41 -7.56 34.95
C LEU A 9 3.35 -6.45 34.95
N ASN A 10 2.07 -6.79 35.05
CA ASN A 10 0.98 -5.83 35.06
C ASN A 10 1.12 -4.85 36.24
N ALA A 11 1.43 -5.35 37.45
CA ALA A 11 1.64 -4.52 38.64
C ALA A 11 2.83 -3.58 38.48
N LEU A 12 3.90 -4.05 37.85
CA LEU A 12 5.05 -3.22 37.52
C LEU A 12 4.67 -2.12 36.53
N LEU A 13 3.91 -2.43 35.48
CA LEU A 13 3.57 -1.48 34.43
C LEU A 13 2.44 -0.51 34.81
N SER A 14 1.52 -0.91 35.71
CA SER A 14 0.36 -0.10 36.11
C SER A 14 0.62 0.91 37.22
N ASN A 15 1.77 0.84 37.91
CA ASN A 15 2.06 1.70 39.06
C ASN A 15 2.53 3.09 38.61
N ALA A 16 2.01 4.18 39.17
CA ALA A 16 2.46 5.55 38.86
C ALA A 16 3.98 5.77 39.10
N ASN A 17 4.58 5.01 40.03
CA ASN A 17 6.01 5.01 40.31
C ASN A 17 6.81 4.19 39.28
N SER A 18 6.17 3.44 38.38
CA SER A 18 6.85 2.69 37.32
C SER A 18 7.51 3.65 36.33
N SER A 19 6.90 4.80 36.05
CA SER A 19 7.53 5.88 35.30
C SER A 19 8.81 6.36 35.98
N GLU A 20 8.83 6.48 37.31
CA GLU A 20 10.04 6.81 38.09
C GLU A 20 11.04 5.66 38.16
N VAL A 21 10.61 4.40 38.32
CA VAL A 21 11.48 3.21 38.34
C VAL A 21 12.13 2.99 36.97
N VAL A 22 11.35 3.12 35.90
CA VAL A 22 11.80 3.12 34.51
C VAL A 22 12.74 4.29 34.27
N THR A 23 12.39 5.51 34.70
CA THR A 23 13.26 6.70 34.61
C THR A 23 14.56 6.55 35.40
N GLN A 24 14.55 5.88 36.55
CA GLN A 24 15.75 5.60 37.35
C GLN A 24 16.62 4.50 36.72
N LEU A 25 16.02 3.47 36.12
CA LEU A 25 16.74 2.44 35.34
C LEU A 25 17.38 3.06 34.10
N LEU A 26 16.66 3.97 33.43
CA LEU A 26 17.10 4.78 32.29
C LEU A 26 18.20 5.78 32.64
N GLY A 27 18.08 6.48 33.76
CA GLY A 27 19.08 7.44 34.26
C GLY A 27 20.42 6.79 34.64
N ALA A 28 20.42 5.47 34.87
CA ALA A 28 21.61 4.66 35.08
C ALA A 28 22.23 4.11 33.77
N GLY A 29 21.63 4.37 32.60
CA GLY A 29 22.12 3.90 31.29
C GLY A 29 21.90 2.41 31.04
N LEU A 30 20.98 1.77 31.77
CA LEU A 30 20.70 0.34 31.62
C LEU A 30 19.60 0.14 30.57
N SER A 31 19.97 -0.36 29.38
CA SER A 31 19.02 -1.06 28.51
C SER A 31 18.64 -2.36 29.21
N GLY A 32 17.46 -2.40 29.81
CA GLY A 32 16.99 -3.57 30.57
C GLY A 32 16.19 -4.52 29.69
N SER A 33 16.60 -5.79 29.66
CA SER A 33 15.72 -6.90 29.28
C SER A 33 14.85 -7.26 30.48
N PHE A 34 13.54 -7.44 30.30
CA PHE A 34 12.71 -8.30 31.15
C PHE A 34 13.09 -9.75 30.85
N ASP A 35 12.89 -10.62 31.82
CA ASP A 35 13.09 -12.05 31.70
C ASP A 35 11.97 -12.68 32.52
N MET A 36 11.04 -13.33 31.83
CA MET A 36 9.85 -13.88 32.43
C MET A 36 10.18 -15.29 32.94
N LEU A 37 10.08 -15.49 34.25
CA LEU A 37 10.31 -16.82 34.84
C LEU A 37 9.20 -17.83 34.51
N THR A 38 8.14 -17.36 33.86
CA THR A 38 6.99 -18.12 33.42
C THR A 38 7.23 -18.63 32.01
N SER A 39 6.87 -19.89 31.76
CA SER A 39 6.83 -20.45 30.41
C SER A 39 5.48 -20.23 29.71
N SER A 40 4.52 -19.58 30.37
CA SER A 40 3.24 -19.20 29.79
C SER A 40 3.37 -17.90 29.00
N ASP A 41 2.56 -17.78 27.96
CA ASP A 41 2.42 -16.58 27.12
C ASP A 41 2.14 -15.34 27.96
N VAL A 42 2.86 -14.28 27.62
CA VAL A 42 2.80 -12.98 28.30
C VAL A 42 2.12 -12.00 27.38
N HIS A 43 1.01 -11.44 27.86
CA HIS A 43 0.18 -10.53 27.12
C HIS A 43 0.51 -9.08 27.48
N ILE A 44 0.73 -8.24 26.48
CA ILE A 44 0.90 -6.80 26.64
C ILE A 44 -0.07 -6.03 25.75
N SER A 45 -0.68 -4.98 26.31
CA SER A 45 -1.55 -4.07 25.56
C SER A 45 -0.76 -3.03 24.75
N GLN A 46 -1.41 -2.37 23.79
CA GLN A 46 -0.83 -1.24 23.04
C GLN A 46 -0.25 -0.12 23.92
N THR A 47 -0.88 0.16 25.06
CA THR A 47 -0.37 1.19 25.99
C THR A 47 0.90 0.70 26.70
N GLN A 48 0.94 -0.56 27.11
CA GLN A 48 2.12 -1.16 27.74
C GLN A 48 3.29 -1.25 26.76
N ALA A 49 3.06 -1.75 25.54
CA ALA A 49 4.10 -1.84 24.50
C ALA A 49 4.70 -0.46 24.19
N ASN A 50 3.86 0.58 23.99
CA ASN A 50 4.35 1.94 23.73
C ASN A 50 5.19 2.48 24.91
N ALA A 51 4.76 2.23 26.16
CA ALA A 51 5.53 2.63 27.33
C ALA A 51 6.90 1.92 27.41
N LEU A 52 6.94 0.62 27.10
CA LEU A 52 8.17 -0.18 27.07
C LEU A 52 9.15 0.28 25.98
N VAL A 53 8.64 0.58 24.78
CA VAL A 53 9.44 1.11 23.66
C VAL A 53 10.06 2.45 24.01
N ASN A 54 9.26 3.39 24.53
CA ASN A 54 9.74 4.70 24.97
C ASN A 54 10.76 4.59 26.11
N ALA A 55 10.63 3.54 26.92
CA ALA A 55 11.57 3.20 27.98
C ALA A 55 12.83 2.47 27.49
N GLY A 56 12.92 2.11 26.21
CA GLY A 56 14.02 1.32 25.67
C GLY A 56 14.17 -0.06 26.31
N LEU A 57 13.10 -0.60 26.92
CA LEU A 57 13.05 -1.93 27.52
C LEU A 57 12.56 -2.94 26.49
N HIS A 58 12.87 -4.22 26.69
CA HIS A 58 12.45 -5.34 25.85
C HIS A 58 12.37 -6.61 26.70
N PHE A 59 11.78 -7.68 26.17
CA PHE A 59 11.77 -9.01 26.80
C PHE A 59 12.99 -9.83 26.39
N ALA A 60 13.27 -10.89 27.14
CA ALA A 60 14.34 -11.81 26.82
C ALA A 60 13.93 -12.63 25.59
N ALA A 61 14.91 -13.10 24.82
CA ALA A 61 14.64 -13.77 23.53
C ALA A 61 13.95 -15.14 23.68
N ASP A 62 13.89 -15.69 24.89
CA ASP A 62 13.22 -16.95 25.23
C ASP A 62 11.85 -16.76 25.90
N ASP A 63 11.43 -15.52 26.12
CA ASP A 63 10.06 -15.20 26.55
C ASP A 63 9.10 -15.32 25.35
N ASN A 64 7.85 -15.75 25.58
CA ASN A 64 6.80 -15.74 24.55
C ASN A 64 5.83 -14.57 24.80
N ILE A 65 5.88 -13.56 23.95
CA ILE A 65 5.15 -12.31 24.13
C ILE A 65 4.07 -12.14 23.07
N THR A 66 2.82 -12.07 23.54
CA THR A 66 1.66 -11.73 22.72
C THR A 66 1.32 -10.26 22.88
N PHE A 67 1.26 -9.55 21.77
CA PHE A 67 0.80 -8.17 21.71
C PHE A 67 -0.70 -8.12 21.40
N ASP A 68 -1.48 -7.70 22.40
CA ASP A 68 -2.92 -7.60 22.29
C ASP A 68 -3.31 -6.20 21.77
N VAL A 69 -3.87 -6.18 20.58
CA VAL A 69 -4.39 -4.98 19.93
C VAL A 69 -5.89 -4.92 20.15
N ASN A 70 -6.33 -3.85 20.83
CA ASN A 70 -7.74 -3.56 21.07
C ASN A 70 -8.30 -2.65 19.97
N ALA A 71 -9.63 -2.67 19.80
CA ALA A 71 -10.33 -2.04 18.68
C ALA A 71 -10.34 -0.49 18.62
N ASP A 72 -9.48 0.18 19.38
CA ASP A 72 -9.40 1.65 19.44
C ASP A 72 -8.77 2.29 18.18
N GLY A 73 -8.38 1.47 17.19
CA GLY A 73 -7.96 1.92 15.87
C GLY A 73 -7.35 0.79 15.02
N THR A 74 -7.35 0.97 13.70
CA THR A 74 -6.68 0.08 12.74
C THR A 74 -5.19 0.41 12.57
N HIS A 75 -4.63 1.32 13.36
CA HIS A 75 -3.23 1.76 13.24
C HIS A 75 -2.48 1.49 14.54
N LEU A 76 -1.34 0.80 14.45
CA LEU A 76 -0.48 0.58 15.60
C LEU A 76 0.31 1.84 15.97
N ARG A 77 0.39 2.12 17.27
CA ARG A 77 1.26 3.19 17.83
C ARG A 77 2.72 2.79 17.93
N THR A 78 3.03 1.52 17.68
CA THR A 78 4.37 0.93 17.71
C THR A 78 4.70 0.46 16.29
N SER A 79 5.97 0.59 15.91
CA SER A 79 6.43 0.11 14.61
C SER A 79 6.79 -1.38 14.61
N LEU A 80 6.95 -1.97 13.43
CA LEU A 80 7.43 -3.34 13.28
C LEU A 80 8.83 -3.52 13.90
N LYS A 81 9.72 -2.53 13.73
CA LYS A 81 11.04 -2.53 14.40
C LYS A 81 10.93 -2.44 15.90
N ASP A 82 10.02 -1.63 16.42
CA ASP A 82 9.78 -1.52 17.87
C ASP A 82 9.30 -2.86 18.44
N LEU A 83 8.34 -3.50 17.76
CA LEU A 83 7.77 -4.79 18.19
C LEU A 83 8.81 -5.92 18.10
N GLN A 84 9.62 -5.97 17.04
CA GLN A 84 10.73 -6.92 16.95
C GLN A 84 11.75 -6.68 18.08
N LYS A 85 12.08 -5.42 18.37
CA LYS A 85 13.01 -5.08 19.44
C LYS A 85 12.45 -5.42 20.82
N LEU A 86 11.15 -5.24 21.04
CA LEU A 86 10.47 -5.65 22.27
C LEU A 86 10.54 -7.16 22.50
N GLY A 87 10.73 -7.96 21.45
CA GLY A 87 10.61 -9.42 21.51
C GLY A 87 9.17 -9.87 21.44
N VAL A 88 8.32 -9.20 20.65
CA VAL A 88 6.95 -9.67 20.39
C VAL A 88 6.98 -10.82 19.40
N ASP A 89 6.35 -11.94 19.76
CA ASP A 89 6.28 -13.14 18.94
C ASP A 89 4.99 -13.18 18.12
N ALA A 90 3.86 -12.88 18.76
CA ALA A 90 2.54 -12.90 18.14
C ALA A 90 1.79 -11.60 18.37
N ILE A 91 0.98 -11.19 17.40
CA ILE A 91 0.09 -10.04 17.49
C ILE A 91 -1.32 -10.56 17.28
N THR A 92 -2.15 -10.41 18.31
CA THR A 92 -3.55 -10.83 18.25
C THR A 92 -4.45 -9.60 18.33
N LEU A 93 -5.53 -9.64 17.56
CA LEU A 93 -6.57 -8.63 17.60
C LEU A 93 -7.78 -9.23 18.29
N SER A 94 -8.26 -8.55 19.31
CA SER A 94 -9.53 -8.91 19.95
C SER A 94 -10.54 -7.79 19.73
N ALA A 95 -11.74 -8.18 19.28
CA ALA A 95 -12.86 -7.25 19.25
C ALA A 95 -13.19 -6.84 20.70
N GLN A 96 -13.18 -5.55 21.00
CA GLN A 96 -13.66 -5.06 22.29
C GLN A 96 -15.15 -5.39 22.42
N ASP A 97 -15.56 -6.09 23.48
CA ASP A 97 -16.95 -6.25 23.92
C ASP A 97 -17.99 -6.58 22.82
N GLY A 98 -17.65 -7.47 21.89
CA GLY A 98 -18.55 -7.87 20.80
C GLY A 98 -18.74 -6.82 19.71
N GLY A 99 -17.81 -5.85 19.61
CA GLY A 99 -17.68 -4.93 18.47
C GLY A 99 -17.37 -5.66 17.16
N PRO A 100 -17.42 -4.95 16.01
CA PRO A 100 -17.09 -5.56 14.73
C PRO A 100 -15.65 -6.07 14.74
N ALA A 101 -15.43 -7.24 14.16
CA ALA A 101 -14.07 -7.73 13.96
C ALA A 101 -13.27 -6.72 13.14
N ILE A 102 -12.06 -6.41 13.60
CA ILE A 102 -11.10 -5.66 12.81
C ILE A 102 -10.46 -6.65 11.86
N HIS A 103 -10.60 -6.37 10.56
CA HIS A 103 -10.03 -7.18 9.51
C HIS A 103 -8.84 -6.50 8.85
N SER A 104 -8.50 -5.27 9.23
CA SER A 104 -7.36 -4.56 8.66
C SER A 104 -6.51 -3.86 9.73
N LEU A 105 -5.19 -3.95 9.58
CA LEU A 105 -4.22 -3.37 10.50
C LEU A 105 -3.09 -2.70 9.74
N LEU A 106 -2.73 -1.49 10.18
CA LEU A 106 -1.65 -0.71 9.64
C LEU A 106 -0.53 -0.58 10.66
N VAL A 107 0.69 -0.88 10.24
CA VAL A 107 1.90 -0.83 11.05
C VAL A 107 2.98 -0.08 10.29
N GLY A 108 3.67 0.86 10.93
CA GLY A 108 4.84 1.50 10.33
C GLY A 108 6.07 0.60 10.48
N LEU A 109 7.01 0.63 9.53
CA LEU A 109 8.30 -0.05 9.69
C LEU A 109 9.11 0.52 10.85
N GLY A 110 9.06 1.85 11.03
CA GLY A 110 9.70 2.57 12.11
C GLY A 110 11.12 3.03 11.82
N ASP A 111 11.60 3.92 12.68
CA ASP A 111 12.93 4.50 12.59
C ASP A 111 13.97 3.71 13.39
N GLY A 112 15.24 4.12 13.31
CA GLY A 112 16.32 3.52 14.06
C GLY A 112 16.99 2.33 13.36
N ALA A 113 17.45 1.35 14.13
CA ALA A 113 18.18 0.21 13.61
C ALA A 113 17.33 -0.61 12.61
N ALA A 114 17.98 -1.18 11.60
CA ALA A 114 17.31 -2.06 10.65
C ALA A 114 16.73 -3.30 11.34
N LEU A 115 15.74 -3.94 10.70
CA LEU A 115 15.21 -5.23 11.15
C LEU A 115 16.34 -6.24 11.30
N THR A 116 16.36 -6.92 12.43
CA THR A 116 17.34 -7.98 12.70
C THR A 116 16.99 -9.24 11.88
N SER A 117 17.90 -10.20 11.82
CA SER A 117 17.62 -11.52 11.24
C SER A 117 16.80 -12.43 12.16
N GLY A 118 16.41 -11.95 13.35
CA GLY A 118 15.51 -12.66 14.25
C GLY A 118 14.10 -12.78 13.65
N ALA A 119 13.23 -13.53 14.33
CA ALA A 119 11.83 -13.65 13.94
C ALA A 119 11.16 -12.26 13.91
N LEU A 120 10.18 -12.11 13.02
CA LEU A 120 9.27 -10.98 13.02
C LEU A 120 8.02 -11.36 13.85
N PRO A 121 7.38 -10.38 14.52
CA PRO A 121 6.07 -10.60 15.12
C PRO A 121 5.09 -11.16 14.10
N MET A 122 4.35 -12.21 14.47
CA MET A 122 3.36 -12.86 13.61
C MET A 122 1.98 -12.24 13.79
N PHE A 123 1.47 -11.59 12.75
CA PHE A 123 0.17 -10.95 12.74
C PHE A 123 -0.93 -11.98 12.51
N GLY A 124 -1.81 -12.17 13.50
CA GLY A 124 -2.95 -13.08 13.37
C GLY A 124 -2.68 -14.53 13.80
N ASP A 125 -1.52 -14.86 14.38
CA ASP A 125 -1.27 -16.18 14.98
C ASP A 125 -2.05 -16.31 16.30
N VAL A 126 -3.34 -16.66 16.19
CA VAL A 126 -4.26 -16.73 17.33
C VAL A 126 -3.97 -17.95 18.20
N ASN A 127 -3.45 -19.02 17.59
CA ASN A 127 -3.21 -20.27 18.29
C ASN A 127 -1.78 -20.38 18.89
N HIS A 128 -0.89 -19.44 18.56
CA HIS A 128 0.49 -19.31 19.05
C HIS A 128 1.38 -20.53 18.73
N ASP A 129 1.16 -21.18 17.58
CA ASP A 129 2.02 -22.28 17.12
C ASP A 129 3.23 -21.82 16.28
N GLY A 130 3.37 -20.49 16.10
CA GLY A 130 4.44 -19.87 15.33
C GLY A 130 4.27 -20.03 13.83
N LYS A 131 3.04 -20.29 13.35
CA LYS A 131 2.67 -20.41 11.94
C LYS A 131 1.29 -19.80 11.70
N LEU A 132 1.14 -19.12 10.57
CA LEU A 132 -0.18 -18.71 10.11
C LEU A 132 -0.80 -19.83 9.28
N SER A 133 -1.94 -20.34 9.73
CA SER A 133 -2.83 -21.14 8.88
C SER A 133 -3.51 -20.27 7.83
N ASP A 134 -4.03 -20.88 6.76
CA ASP A 134 -4.78 -20.16 5.72
C ASP A 134 -5.96 -19.35 6.30
N ALA A 135 -6.57 -19.85 7.38
CA ALA A 135 -7.68 -19.20 8.05
C ALA A 135 -7.22 -17.98 8.88
N GLU A 136 -6.06 -18.06 9.53
CA GLU A 136 -5.47 -16.94 10.28
C GLU A 136 -4.97 -15.85 9.34
N TYR A 137 -4.28 -16.25 8.28
CA TYR A 137 -3.81 -15.34 7.24
C TYR A 137 -4.97 -14.57 6.59
N ALA A 138 -6.06 -15.27 6.22
CA ALA A 138 -7.22 -14.61 5.59
C ALA A 138 -8.09 -13.79 6.57
N ALA A 139 -7.88 -13.91 7.88
CA ALA A 139 -8.69 -13.21 8.88
C ALA A 139 -8.24 -11.77 9.13
N LEU A 140 -6.99 -11.44 8.80
CA LEU A 140 -6.39 -10.15 9.07
C LEU A 140 -5.57 -9.68 7.87
N ASP A 141 -5.94 -8.52 7.36
CA ASP A 141 -5.27 -7.81 6.28
C ASP A 141 -4.27 -6.79 6.86
N VAL A 142 -2.98 -6.95 6.61
CA VAL A 142 -1.93 -6.13 7.25
C VAL A 142 -1.16 -5.30 6.23
N THR A 143 -1.18 -3.99 6.44
CA THR A 143 -0.40 -3.02 5.66
C THR A 143 0.80 -2.55 6.45
N LEU A 144 2.00 -2.78 5.90
CA LEU A 144 3.25 -2.20 6.38
C LEU A 144 3.53 -0.88 5.65
N ASN A 145 3.51 0.22 6.41
CA ASN A 145 3.87 1.53 5.91
C ASN A 145 5.39 1.74 6.00
N ILE A 146 5.98 2.13 4.88
CA ILE A 146 7.39 2.52 4.79
C ILE A 146 7.50 3.95 4.27
N THR A 147 8.49 4.69 4.76
CA THR A 147 8.72 6.08 4.37
C THR A 147 9.98 6.21 3.54
N GLY A 148 9.82 6.57 2.27
CA GLY A 148 10.91 6.85 1.34
C GLY A 148 11.80 5.65 0.97
N GLN A 149 12.82 5.95 0.17
CA GLN A 149 13.71 4.94 -0.42
C GLN A 149 14.54 4.16 0.60
N ASP A 150 15.04 4.82 1.65
CA ASP A 150 15.92 4.17 2.62
C ASP A 150 15.23 3.04 3.38
N GLN A 151 13.94 3.17 3.67
CA GLN A 151 13.17 2.12 4.32
C GLN A 151 12.81 0.99 3.35
N LEU A 152 12.49 1.31 2.09
CA LEU A 152 12.29 0.30 1.06
C LEU A 152 13.53 -0.59 0.93
N LEU A 153 14.72 0.00 0.83
CA LEU A 153 15.97 -0.76 0.69
C LEU A 153 16.29 -1.65 1.90
N GLN A 154 15.78 -1.33 3.09
CA GLN A 154 15.91 -2.18 4.29
C GLN A 154 15.08 -3.46 4.22
N LEU A 155 14.07 -3.51 3.35
CA LEU A 155 13.24 -4.71 3.16
C LEU A 155 13.92 -5.76 2.28
N SER A 156 15.03 -5.41 1.61
CA SER A 156 15.78 -6.35 0.77
C SER A 156 16.24 -7.56 1.58
N GLY A 157 15.89 -8.76 1.12
CA GLY A 157 16.17 -10.03 1.79
C GLY A 157 15.30 -10.29 3.02
N ARG A 158 14.16 -9.60 3.16
CA ARG A 158 13.14 -9.81 4.21
C ARG A 158 11.76 -10.15 3.66
N GLU A 159 11.60 -10.20 2.35
CA GLU A 159 10.32 -10.31 1.65
C GLU A 159 9.52 -11.55 2.08
N ALA A 160 10.18 -12.71 2.08
CA ALA A 160 9.57 -13.96 2.54
C ALA A 160 9.25 -13.97 4.04
N ALA A 161 10.05 -13.27 4.86
CA ALA A 161 9.80 -13.16 6.29
C ALA A 161 8.62 -12.23 6.58
N LEU A 162 8.47 -11.13 5.82
CA LEU A 162 7.33 -10.22 5.90
C LEU A 162 6.04 -10.96 5.53
N ALA A 163 6.01 -11.65 4.39
CA ALA A 163 4.86 -12.45 3.97
C ALA A 163 4.53 -13.55 5.01
N ALA A 164 5.53 -14.30 5.49
CA ALA A 164 5.31 -15.34 6.50
C ALA A 164 4.85 -14.78 7.87
N SER A 165 5.15 -13.50 8.15
CA SER A 165 4.66 -12.82 9.35
C SER A 165 3.21 -12.37 9.24
N GLY A 166 2.56 -12.52 8.08
CA GLY A 166 1.18 -12.08 7.86
C GLY A 166 1.07 -10.63 7.42
N ILE A 167 2.10 -10.08 6.76
CA ILE A 167 2.00 -8.80 6.07
C ILE A 167 1.50 -9.08 4.65
N ASP A 168 0.49 -8.34 4.22
CA ASP A 168 -0.17 -8.49 2.90
C ASP A 168 0.21 -7.36 1.95
N HIS A 169 0.28 -6.15 2.50
CA HIS A 169 0.44 -4.92 1.74
C HIS A 169 1.68 -4.14 2.20
N ILE A 170 2.41 -3.58 1.24
CA ILE A 170 3.43 -2.56 1.49
C ILE A 170 2.93 -1.23 0.94
N GLN A 171 2.68 -0.26 1.82
CA GLN A 171 2.36 1.11 1.41
C GLN A 171 3.59 1.99 1.52
N MET A 172 4.02 2.57 0.40
CA MET A 172 5.14 3.51 0.34
C MET A 172 4.61 4.94 0.54
N LEU A 173 4.88 5.50 1.71
CA LEU A 173 4.62 6.90 2.02
C LEU A 173 5.69 7.77 1.37
N VAL A 174 5.28 8.62 0.44
CA VAL A 174 6.17 9.45 -0.37
C VAL A 174 5.86 10.91 -0.11
N ALA A 175 6.83 11.68 0.39
CA ALA A 175 6.54 13.03 0.89
C ALA A 175 6.31 14.06 -0.23
N ASN A 176 6.90 13.87 -1.41
CA ASN A 176 6.82 14.80 -2.53
C ASN A 176 7.34 14.19 -3.85
N GLN A 177 7.24 14.94 -4.95
CA GLN A 177 7.71 14.55 -6.29
C GLN A 177 9.19 14.13 -6.35
N ASN A 178 10.08 14.80 -5.60
CA ASN A 178 11.51 14.47 -5.66
C ASN A 178 11.76 13.08 -5.05
N ASP A 179 11.06 12.74 -3.98
CA ASP A 179 11.17 11.43 -3.34
C ASP A 179 10.59 10.34 -4.25
N LEU A 180 9.48 10.61 -4.95
CA LEU A 180 8.94 9.72 -5.98
C LEU A 180 9.93 9.49 -7.13
N ASN A 181 10.54 10.56 -7.64
CA ASN A 181 11.56 10.49 -8.69
C ASN A 181 12.80 9.71 -8.23
N ALA A 182 13.19 9.84 -6.96
CA ALA A 182 14.31 9.08 -6.39
C ALA A 182 14.01 7.57 -6.34
N LEU A 183 12.77 7.19 -6.05
CA LEU A 183 12.32 5.79 -6.10
C LEU A 183 12.38 5.23 -7.52
N PHE A 184 11.85 5.94 -8.52
CA PHE A 184 11.85 5.47 -9.92
C PHE A 184 13.22 5.45 -10.59
N SER A 185 14.14 6.33 -10.18
CA SER A 185 15.49 6.37 -10.75
C SER A 185 16.47 5.34 -10.19
N SER A 186 16.07 4.59 -9.15
CA SER A 186 16.92 3.62 -8.46
C SER A 186 16.63 2.19 -8.91
N THR A 187 17.61 1.55 -9.55
CA THR A 187 17.52 0.13 -9.92
C THR A 187 17.41 -0.79 -8.71
N ASN A 188 17.97 -0.38 -7.56
CA ASN A 188 17.85 -1.14 -6.32
C ASN A 188 16.42 -1.09 -5.78
N SER A 189 15.75 0.07 -5.86
CA SER A 189 14.35 0.21 -5.46
C SER A 189 13.45 -0.67 -6.33
N ALA A 190 13.65 -0.66 -7.66
CA ALA A 190 12.91 -1.53 -8.57
C ALA A 190 13.09 -3.02 -8.24
N ALA A 191 14.33 -3.46 -7.98
CA ALA A 191 14.63 -4.85 -7.64
C ALA A 191 13.96 -5.28 -6.33
N VAL A 192 13.97 -4.43 -5.30
CA VAL A 192 13.30 -4.75 -4.02
C VAL A 192 11.78 -4.84 -4.20
N VAL A 193 11.18 -3.94 -4.97
CA VAL A 193 9.74 -3.99 -5.26
C VAL A 193 9.38 -5.27 -6.00
N GLU A 194 10.15 -5.65 -7.02
CA GLU A 194 9.96 -6.93 -7.73
C GLU A 194 10.05 -8.13 -6.78
N GLN A 195 10.98 -8.11 -5.82
CA GLN A 195 11.12 -9.18 -4.81
C GLN A 195 9.95 -9.23 -3.82
N LEU A 196 9.44 -8.07 -3.38
CA LEU A 196 8.28 -7.98 -2.50
C LEU A 196 7.04 -8.55 -3.19
N LEU A 197 6.79 -8.12 -4.42
CA LEU A 197 5.67 -8.61 -5.24
C LEU A 197 5.81 -10.10 -5.56
N GLY A 198 7.03 -10.56 -5.85
CA GLY A 198 7.34 -11.98 -6.06
C GLY A 198 7.15 -12.86 -4.82
N ALA A 199 7.18 -12.26 -3.62
CA ALA A 199 6.86 -12.94 -2.35
C ALA A 199 5.35 -13.02 -2.08
N GLY A 200 4.51 -12.46 -2.96
CA GLY A 200 3.05 -12.45 -2.84
C GLY A 200 2.49 -11.23 -2.11
N LEU A 201 3.34 -10.28 -1.71
CA LEU A 201 2.92 -9.00 -1.17
C LEU A 201 2.37 -8.13 -2.30
N SER A 202 1.44 -7.24 -1.98
CA SER A 202 1.05 -6.18 -2.92
C SER A 202 1.61 -4.84 -2.48
N GLY A 203 1.75 -3.91 -3.42
CA GLY A 203 2.38 -2.61 -3.18
C GLY A 203 1.53 -1.45 -3.68
N SER A 204 1.55 -0.35 -2.93
CA SER A 204 0.97 0.92 -3.35
C SER A 204 1.86 2.09 -2.90
N PHE A 205 1.64 3.24 -3.54
CA PHE A 205 2.20 4.53 -3.14
C PHE A 205 1.10 5.36 -2.48
N ASP A 206 1.48 6.18 -1.52
CA ASP A 206 0.62 7.17 -0.87
C ASP A 206 1.41 8.46 -0.78
N MET A 207 0.91 9.50 -1.45
CA MET A 207 1.57 10.78 -1.54
C MET A 207 1.13 11.65 -0.36
N LEU A 208 2.07 11.94 0.55
CA LEU A 208 1.78 12.79 1.72
C LEU A 208 1.60 14.29 1.37
N THR A 209 1.63 14.61 0.07
CA THR A 209 1.53 15.97 -0.47
C THR A 209 0.17 16.19 -1.10
N ASN A 210 -0.43 17.35 -0.82
CA ASN A 210 -1.64 17.80 -1.51
C ASN A 210 -1.35 18.50 -2.85
N SER A 211 -0.11 18.48 -3.30
CA SER A 211 0.31 19.07 -4.59
C SER A 211 0.23 18.02 -5.68
N ASP A 212 -0.07 18.46 -6.90
CA ASP A 212 -0.09 17.61 -8.08
C ASP A 212 1.22 16.84 -8.24
N VAL A 213 1.10 15.53 -8.37
CA VAL A 213 2.22 14.60 -8.56
C VAL A 213 2.22 14.15 -10.00
N HIS A 214 3.35 14.33 -10.68
CA HIS A 214 3.49 14.04 -12.09
C HIS A 214 4.20 12.70 -12.30
N ILE A 215 3.64 11.87 -13.18
CA ILE A 215 4.27 10.64 -13.66
C ILE A 215 4.40 10.67 -15.18
N SER A 216 5.55 10.23 -15.67
CA SER A 216 5.77 10.06 -17.11
C SER A 216 5.14 8.77 -17.64
N GLN A 217 5.00 8.67 -18.96
CA GLN A 217 4.61 7.42 -19.62
C GLN A 217 5.47 6.21 -19.23
N THR A 218 6.79 6.37 -19.17
CA THR A 218 7.71 5.29 -18.76
C THR A 218 7.44 4.84 -17.33
N ALA A 219 7.19 5.79 -16.42
CA ALA A 219 6.87 5.47 -15.03
C ALA A 219 5.52 4.75 -14.91
N ALA A 220 4.48 5.25 -15.58
CA ALA A 220 3.16 4.60 -15.55
C ALA A 220 3.19 3.17 -16.11
N ASN A 221 3.89 2.94 -17.23
CA ASN A 221 4.06 1.58 -17.76
C ASN A 221 4.71 0.66 -16.73
N ALA A 222 5.80 1.12 -16.09
CA ALA A 222 6.49 0.33 -15.08
C ALA A 222 5.60 0.03 -13.85
N LEU A 223 4.77 1.00 -13.44
CA LEU A 223 3.80 0.81 -12.36
C LEU A 223 2.74 -0.22 -12.73
N VAL A 224 2.17 -0.13 -13.93
CA VAL A 224 1.15 -1.07 -14.43
C VAL A 224 1.73 -2.48 -14.53
N ASP A 225 2.92 -2.62 -15.12
CA ASP A 225 3.61 -3.91 -15.26
C ASP A 225 3.91 -4.54 -13.89
N ALA A 226 4.22 -3.71 -12.89
CA ALA A 226 4.43 -4.14 -11.50
C ALA A 226 3.13 -4.34 -10.71
N GLY A 227 1.96 -3.93 -11.23
CA GLY A 227 0.70 -3.96 -10.48
C GLY A 227 0.64 -2.97 -9.30
N LEU A 228 1.44 -1.91 -9.34
CA LEU A 228 1.47 -0.84 -8.32
C LEU A 228 0.50 0.28 -8.71
N HIS A 229 0.00 0.99 -7.71
CA HIS A 229 -0.91 2.12 -7.88
C HIS A 229 -0.70 3.16 -6.77
N PHE A 230 -1.23 4.37 -6.99
CA PHE A 230 -1.32 5.41 -5.96
C PHE A 230 -2.57 5.25 -5.11
N ALA A 231 -2.60 5.87 -3.93
CA ALA A 231 -3.77 5.87 -3.09
C ALA A 231 -4.89 6.68 -3.77
N MET A 232 -6.14 6.30 -3.52
CA MET A 232 -7.29 6.87 -4.24
C MET A 232 -7.53 8.37 -3.96
N ASP A 233 -6.95 8.90 -2.88
CA ASP A 233 -7.02 10.30 -2.47
C ASP A 233 -5.81 11.14 -2.90
N ASP A 234 -4.83 10.54 -3.57
CA ASP A 234 -3.71 11.26 -4.18
C ASP A 234 -4.17 12.02 -5.44
N ASN A 235 -3.47 13.10 -5.80
CA ASN A 235 -3.71 13.83 -7.05
C ASN A 235 -2.56 13.59 -8.05
N ILE A 236 -2.77 12.67 -8.98
CA ILE A 236 -1.78 12.20 -9.93
C ILE A 236 -2.09 12.74 -11.34
N THR A 237 -1.12 13.46 -11.90
CA THR A 237 -1.09 13.88 -13.30
C THR A 237 -0.20 12.94 -14.12
N PHE A 238 -0.77 12.36 -15.17
CA PHE A 238 -0.03 11.63 -16.19
C PHE A 238 0.44 12.57 -17.29
N ASP A 239 1.75 12.75 -17.37
CA ASP A 239 2.40 13.60 -18.35
C ASP A 239 2.60 12.84 -19.66
N VAL A 240 1.98 13.36 -20.72
CA VAL A 240 2.21 12.93 -22.10
C VAL A 240 3.36 13.75 -22.69
N ASN A 241 4.32 13.03 -23.27
CA ASN A 241 5.55 13.58 -23.84
C ASN A 241 5.51 13.44 -25.37
N ALA A 242 6.44 14.07 -26.08
CA ALA A 242 6.48 14.05 -27.54
C ALA A 242 6.80 12.67 -28.18
N ASP A 243 7.03 11.63 -27.37
CA ASP A 243 7.40 10.28 -27.81
C ASP A 243 6.15 9.49 -28.30
N GLY A 244 5.52 10.00 -29.35
CA GLY A 244 4.37 9.38 -30.01
C GLY A 244 3.02 9.84 -29.46
N THR A 245 2.01 9.80 -30.33
CA THR A 245 0.63 10.19 -30.00
C THR A 245 -0.24 9.00 -29.61
N HIS A 246 0.33 7.80 -29.44
CA HIS A 246 -0.39 6.65 -28.91
C HIS A 246 0.16 6.28 -27.54
N LEU A 247 -0.71 6.32 -26.52
CA LEU A 247 -0.36 5.95 -25.16
C LEU A 247 -0.24 4.43 -25.05
N SER A 248 0.84 3.95 -24.45
CA SER A 248 1.04 2.53 -24.15
C SER A 248 0.14 2.03 -23.00
N THR A 249 -0.24 2.91 -22.08
CA THR A 249 -1.23 2.65 -21.03
C THR A 249 -2.65 2.77 -21.58
N SER A 250 -3.54 1.91 -21.10
CA SER A 250 -4.98 2.03 -21.41
C SER A 250 -5.71 2.94 -20.42
N LEU A 251 -6.94 3.35 -20.76
CA LEU A 251 -7.79 4.14 -19.86
C LEU A 251 -8.06 3.40 -18.54
N LYS A 252 -8.31 2.09 -18.59
CA LYS A 252 -8.46 1.26 -17.38
C LYS A 252 -7.18 1.15 -16.58
N ASP A 253 -6.01 1.12 -17.23
CA ASP A 253 -4.74 1.13 -16.51
C ASP A 253 -4.52 2.47 -15.80
N LEU A 254 -4.76 3.59 -16.49
CA LEU A 254 -4.67 4.93 -15.89
C LEU A 254 -5.63 5.08 -14.70
N GLN A 255 -6.86 4.57 -14.80
CA GLN A 255 -7.79 4.56 -13.66
C GLN A 255 -7.26 3.72 -12.50
N LYS A 256 -6.75 2.51 -12.75
CA LYS A 256 -6.20 1.64 -11.70
C LYS A 256 -4.97 2.25 -11.03
N LEU A 257 -4.15 2.97 -11.79
CA LEU A 257 -3.01 3.69 -11.24
C LEU A 257 -3.41 4.81 -10.28
N GLY A 258 -4.67 5.28 -10.32
CA GLY A 258 -5.12 6.47 -9.59
C GLY A 258 -4.76 7.76 -10.32
N VAL A 259 -4.68 7.76 -11.66
CA VAL A 259 -4.46 8.99 -12.44
C VAL A 259 -5.73 9.83 -12.47
N ASP A 260 -5.62 11.08 -12.05
CA ASP A 260 -6.73 12.04 -12.04
C ASP A 260 -6.76 12.89 -13.30
N PHE A 261 -5.57 13.28 -13.79
CA PHE A 261 -5.44 14.20 -14.92
C PHE A 261 -4.42 13.70 -15.93
N VAL A 262 -4.70 13.88 -17.21
CA VAL A 262 -3.80 13.57 -18.33
C VAL A 262 -3.47 14.87 -19.04
N HIS A 263 -2.20 15.26 -19.00
CA HIS A 263 -1.72 16.54 -19.52
C HIS A 263 -0.62 16.34 -20.57
N ALA A 264 -0.68 17.07 -21.67
CA ALA A 264 0.43 17.15 -22.60
C ALA A 264 1.43 18.21 -22.17
N THR A 265 2.64 17.77 -21.85
CA THR A 265 3.73 18.67 -21.42
C THR A 265 4.30 19.52 -22.57
N ASP A 266 4.14 19.06 -23.81
CA ASP A 266 4.50 19.80 -25.02
C ASP A 266 3.24 20.30 -25.75
N SER A 267 3.14 21.62 -25.91
CA SER A 267 2.09 22.30 -26.67
C SER A 267 1.90 21.84 -28.12
N ASN A 268 2.89 21.14 -28.69
CA ASN A 268 2.79 20.56 -30.03
C ASN A 268 1.94 19.28 -30.06
N ILE A 269 1.73 18.63 -28.92
CA ILE A 269 0.87 17.47 -28.78
C ILE A 269 -0.56 17.98 -28.69
N GLN A 270 -1.27 17.89 -29.80
CA GLN A 270 -2.67 18.30 -29.90
C GLN A 270 -3.61 17.11 -30.01
N SER A 271 -3.09 15.92 -30.32
CA SER A 271 -3.89 14.72 -30.40
C SER A 271 -3.17 13.54 -29.76
N ILE A 272 -3.95 12.73 -29.06
CA ILE A 272 -3.49 11.49 -28.45
C ILE A 272 -4.50 10.38 -28.71
N SER A 273 -4.03 9.15 -28.61
CA SER A 273 -4.86 7.97 -28.69
C SER A 273 -4.44 6.98 -27.62
N LEU A 274 -5.38 6.20 -27.12
CA LEU A 274 -5.12 5.18 -26.10
C LEU A 274 -6.16 4.07 -26.22
N ASN A 275 -5.85 2.90 -25.67
CA ASN A 275 -6.81 1.79 -25.63
C ASN A 275 -7.76 1.91 -24.45
N TYR A 276 -8.96 1.33 -24.54
CA TYR A 276 -9.89 1.20 -23.43
C TYR A 276 -9.35 0.29 -22.33
N GLY A 277 -8.65 -0.77 -22.72
CA GLY A 277 -7.97 -1.70 -21.82
C GLY A 277 -8.79 -2.95 -21.50
N GLU A 278 -8.09 -3.95 -20.97
CA GLU A 278 -8.66 -5.24 -20.59
C GLU A 278 -9.01 -5.31 -19.09
N GLY A 279 -9.74 -6.36 -18.71
CA GLY A 279 -10.12 -6.62 -17.32
C GLY A 279 -11.44 -5.97 -16.92
N ALA A 280 -11.58 -5.66 -15.62
CA ALA A 280 -12.79 -5.12 -15.03
C ALA A 280 -13.30 -3.87 -15.77
N ALA A 281 -14.62 -3.64 -15.70
CA ALA A 281 -15.23 -2.43 -16.22
C ALA A 281 -14.67 -1.19 -15.49
N LEU A 282 -14.75 -0.02 -16.13
CA LEU A 282 -14.41 1.24 -15.46
C LEU A 282 -15.23 1.40 -14.19
N ASP A 283 -14.57 1.73 -13.09
CA ASP A 283 -15.25 2.10 -11.87
C ASP A 283 -15.71 3.56 -11.98
N LEU A 284 -17.01 3.75 -12.23
CA LEU A 284 -17.60 5.08 -12.35
C LEU A 284 -17.90 5.73 -10.98
N SER A 285 -17.74 4.97 -9.89
CA SER A 285 -17.88 5.50 -8.53
C SER A 285 -16.59 6.11 -8.01
N GLY A 286 -15.45 5.66 -8.55
CA GLY A 286 -14.13 6.25 -8.34
C GLY A 286 -13.83 7.38 -9.32
N ASN A 287 -12.61 7.92 -9.23
CA ASN A 287 -12.16 8.92 -10.19
C ASN A 287 -11.84 8.27 -11.55
N ILE A 288 -12.14 8.99 -12.63
CA ILE A 288 -11.79 8.59 -14.00
C ILE A 288 -10.81 9.64 -14.52
N PRO A 289 -9.68 9.25 -15.17
CA PRO A 289 -8.72 10.22 -15.68
C PRO A 289 -9.38 11.27 -16.58
N HIS A 290 -9.22 12.54 -16.23
CA HIS A 290 -9.65 13.68 -17.04
C HIS A 290 -8.53 14.10 -17.99
N PHE A 291 -8.84 14.23 -19.27
CA PHE A 291 -7.92 14.69 -20.29
C PHE A 291 -7.97 16.22 -20.44
N ASP A 292 -6.83 16.83 -20.69
CA ASP A 292 -6.74 18.26 -20.97
C ASP A 292 -7.64 18.64 -22.16
N SER A 293 -8.47 19.66 -21.99
CA SER A 293 -9.38 20.17 -23.02
C SER A 293 -8.70 20.65 -24.30
N ALA A 294 -7.39 20.86 -24.29
CA ALA A 294 -6.61 21.19 -25.47
C ALA A 294 -6.24 19.97 -26.33
N LEU A 295 -6.39 18.76 -25.78
CA LEU A 295 -6.12 17.50 -26.47
C LEU A 295 -7.34 17.01 -27.25
N ASP A 296 -7.07 16.48 -28.44
CA ASP A 296 -8.00 15.70 -29.24
C ASP A 296 -7.76 14.20 -28.98
N VAL A 297 -8.63 13.60 -28.16
CA VAL A 297 -8.41 12.26 -27.58
C VAL A 297 -9.23 11.19 -28.30
N THR A 298 -8.54 10.19 -28.86
CA THR A 298 -9.17 9.01 -29.46
C THR A 298 -9.04 7.78 -28.56
N LEU A 299 -10.17 7.26 -28.08
CA LEU A 299 -10.21 6.04 -27.29
C LEU A 299 -10.51 4.82 -28.16
N HIS A 300 -9.55 3.91 -28.24
CA HIS A 300 -9.64 2.69 -29.02
C HIS A 300 -10.30 1.55 -28.23
N VAL A 301 -11.37 0.97 -28.77
CA VAL A 301 -12.04 -0.24 -28.25
C VAL A 301 -11.73 -1.45 -29.11
N GLN A 302 -11.61 -2.61 -28.46
CA GLN A 302 -11.25 -3.87 -29.13
C GLN A 302 -12.44 -4.79 -29.45
N ASN A 303 -13.61 -4.56 -28.87
CA ASN A 303 -14.80 -5.38 -29.07
C ASN A 303 -16.10 -4.57 -29.00
N VAL A 304 -17.20 -5.16 -29.49
CA VAL A 304 -18.53 -4.52 -29.54
C VAL A 304 -19.08 -4.28 -28.14
N ASP A 305 -18.78 -5.14 -27.17
CA ASP A 305 -19.35 -5.06 -25.83
C ASP A 305 -18.80 -3.82 -25.09
N ASP A 306 -17.50 -3.56 -25.22
CA ASP A 306 -16.85 -2.33 -24.74
C ASP A 306 -17.41 -1.11 -25.46
N LEU A 307 -17.60 -1.18 -26.78
CA LEU A 307 -18.23 -0.10 -27.54
C LEU A 307 -19.64 0.19 -27.01
N HIS A 308 -20.45 -0.85 -26.79
CA HIS A 308 -21.81 -0.72 -26.27
C HIS A 308 -21.83 -0.09 -24.88
N ALA A 309 -20.97 -0.57 -23.97
CA ALA A 309 -20.83 0.00 -22.63
C ALA A 309 -20.44 1.49 -22.68
N LEU A 310 -19.47 1.85 -23.53
CA LEU A 310 -19.05 3.25 -23.70
C LEU A 310 -20.15 4.12 -24.32
N THR A 311 -20.98 3.58 -25.23
CA THR A 311 -22.11 4.34 -25.77
C THR A 311 -23.18 4.65 -24.73
N GLU A 312 -23.38 3.78 -23.73
CA GLU A 312 -24.25 4.07 -22.59
C GLU A 312 -23.68 5.16 -21.66
N MET A 313 -22.35 5.39 -21.72
CA MET A 313 -21.60 6.34 -20.90
C MET A 313 -21.09 7.56 -21.68
N GLN A 314 -21.66 7.84 -22.85
CA GLN A 314 -21.14 8.85 -23.78
C GLN A 314 -21.00 10.25 -23.15
N ALA A 315 -21.94 10.66 -22.30
CA ALA A 315 -21.88 11.94 -21.61
C ALA A 315 -20.71 12.03 -20.63
N GLN A 316 -20.42 10.93 -19.93
CA GLN A 316 -19.27 10.81 -19.04
C GLN A 316 -17.96 10.82 -19.84
N MET A 317 -17.90 10.09 -20.96
CA MET A 317 -16.72 10.08 -21.85
C MET A 317 -16.41 11.47 -22.40
N ALA A 318 -17.42 12.22 -22.83
CA ALA A 318 -17.22 13.61 -23.25
C ALA A 318 -16.80 14.52 -22.06
N ALA A 319 -17.35 14.30 -20.87
CA ALA A 319 -17.02 15.10 -19.68
C ALA A 319 -15.59 14.89 -19.17
N ILE A 320 -15.02 13.70 -19.38
CA ILE A 320 -13.61 13.43 -19.07
C ILE A 320 -12.67 13.83 -20.21
N GLY A 321 -13.17 14.34 -21.34
CA GLY A 321 -12.35 14.81 -22.46
C GLY A 321 -12.00 13.74 -23.50
N ILE A 322 -12.82 12.70 -23.69
CA ILE A 322 -12.74 11.81 -24.86
C ILE A 322 -13.52 12.43 -26.02
N ASP A 323 -12.84 12.70 -27.14
CA ASP A 323 -13.44 13.30 -28.34
C ASP A 323 -13.92 12.27 -29.35
N HIS A 324 -13.15 11.19 -29.53
CA HIS A 324 -13.45 10.15 -30.51
C HIS A 324 -13.40 8.74 -29.91
N LEU A 325 -14.27 7.87 -30.41
CA LEU A 325 -14.14 6.43 -30.23
C LEU A 325 -13.58 5.82 -31.51
N GLY A 326 -12.45 5.14 -31.39
CA GLY A 326 -11.87 4.33 -32.44
C GLY A 326 -12.26 2.87 -32.26
N LEU A 327 -12.79 2.22 -33.30
CA LEU A 327 -13.05 0.78 -33.28
C LEU A 327 -11.95 0.05 -34.03
N LEU A 328 -11.21 -0.83 -33.35
CA LEU A 328 -10.29 -1.76 -34.03
C LEU A 328 -11.11 -2.94 -34.56
N VAL A 329 -11.42 -2.92 -35.86
CA VAL A 329 -12.22 -3.96 -36.50
C VAL A 329 -11.34 -5.15 -36.87
N THR A 330 -11.33 -6.19 -36.03
CA THR A 330 -10.80 -7.50 -36.40
C THR A 330 -11.86 -8.26 -37.23
N GLN A 331 -11.93 -7.93 -38.51
CA GLN A 331 -12.64 -8.58 -39.63
C GLN A 331 -14.15 -8.95 -39.54
N ASP A 332 -14.87 -8.89 -38.42
CA ASP A 332 -16.28 -9.37 -38.38
C ASP A 332 -17.29 -8.50 -37.59
N MET A 333 -16.98 -7.23 -37.28
CA MET A 333 -17.96 -6.34 -36.62
C MET A 333 -18.81 -5.56 -37.65
N GLN A 334 -20.14 -5.76 -37.61
CA GLN A 334 -21.08 -4.86 -38.30
C GLN A 334 -21.05 -3.50 -37.61
N VAL A 335 -20.50 -2.50 -38.30
CA VAL A 335 -20.44 -1.11 -37.81
C VAL A 335 -21.86 -0.57 -37.69
N PHE A 336 -22.41 -0.55 -36.48
CA PHE A 336 -23.66 0.15 -36.20
C PHE A 336 -23.38 1.66 -36.13
N SER A 337 -24.09 2.42 -36.96
CA SER A 337 -24.09 3.88 -36.98
C SER A 337 -24.69 4.41 -35.66
N LEU A 338 -23.84 4.82 -34.71
CA LEU A 338 -24.22 5.54 -33.50
C LEU A 338 -23.59 6.93 -33.54
N ILE A 339 -24.31 7.90 -34.11
CA ILE A 339 -23.99 9.33 -33.99
C ILE A 339 -25.20 9.99 -33.35
N GLU A 340 -25.13 10.29 -32.06
CA GLU A 340 -25.93 11.34 -31.43
C GLU A 340 -25.27 11.74 -30.09
N ASN A 341 -24.92 13.02 -29.93
CA ASN A 341 -24.36 13.68 -28.71
C ASN A 341 -22.82 13.77 -28.53
N GLY A 342 -22.06 14.07 -29.59
CA GLY A 342 -20.76 14.77 -29.43
C GLY A 342 -19.48 13.94 -29.33
N VAL A 343 -19.54 12.61 -29.31
CA VAL A 343 -18.36 11.73 -29.47
C VAL A 343 -18.43 11.10 -30.86
N ASN A 344 -17.40 11.32 -31.69
CA ASN A 344 -17.42 10.82 -33.08
C ASN A 344 -16.84 9.40 -33.16
N LEU A 345 -17.50 8.53 -33.92
CA LEU A 345 -16.98 7.19 -34.22
C LEU A 345 -16.03 7.25 -35.43
N ILE A 346 -14.76 6.84 -35.24
CA ILE A 346 -13.78 6.71 -36.30
C ILE A 346 -13.52 5.22 -36.55
N THR A 347 -13.75 4.76 -37.78
CA THR A 347 -13.42 3.40 -38.20
C THR A 347 -12.05 3.38 -38.88
N GLY A 348 -11.07 2.67 -38.31
CA GLY A 348 -9.78 2.41 -38.94
C GLY A 348 -9.75 1.04 -39.62
N THR A 349 -9.21 0.98 -40.84
CA THR A 349 -8.72 -0.27 -41.45
C THR A 349 -7.21 -0.24 -41.40
N GLU A 350 -6.56 -1.24 -40.81
CA GLU A 350 -5.12 -1.49 -41.07
C GLU A 350 -4.87 -1.77 -42.55
#